data_AF-A0A8W8JZ07-F1
#
_entry.id   AF-A0A8W8JZ07-F1
#
_cell.length_a   1.000
_cell.length_b   1.000
_cell.length_c   1.000
_cell.angle_alpha   90.00
_cell.angle_beta   90.00
_cell.angle_gamma   90.00
#
_symmetry.space_group_name_H-M   'P 1'
#
loop_
_entity.id
_entity.type
_entity.pdbx_description
1 polymer ?
#
loop_
_entity_poly.entity_id
_entity_poly.type
_entity_poly.pdbx_seq_one_letter_code
_entity_poly.pdbx_strand_id
1 'polypeptide(L)'
;PFDVIVKLVNPLSVPLTGGSLCMEGPGMVKPSSVKIKKSIGPNEEFRETIQVKPRRAGRREIIASFQCKQLCNVTGVVEVDVVNESKN
;
A
#
# COMPACT_ATOMS: atom_id res chain seq x y z
N PRO A 1 -0.24 8.75 -14.83
CA PRO A 1 -0.36 7.55 -13.97
C PRO A 1 1.03 7.22 -13.44
N PHE A 2 1.14 6.70 -12.22
CA PHE A 2 2.43 6.32 -11.63
C PHE A 2 2.25 5.11 -10.71
N ASP A 3 3.32 4.39 -10.45
CA ASP A 3 3.29 3.19 -9.62
C ASP A 3 3.66 3.54 -8.17
N VAL A 4 2.91 2.97 -7.24
CA VAL A 4 3.20 3.00 -5.80
C VAL A 4 3.57 1.60 -5.38
N ILE A 5 4.68 1.49 -4.66
CA ILE A 5 5.18 0.22 -4.14
C ILE A 5 4.97 0.21 -2.63
N VAL A 6 4.14 -0.71 -2.16
CA VAL A 6 3.98 -1.00 -0.73
C VAL A 6 4.98 -2.09 -0.35
N LYS A 7 5.71 -1.88 0.73
CA LYS A 7 6.73 -2.81 1.23
C LYS A 7 6.49 -3.12 2.70
N LEU A 8 6.68 -4.39 3.07
CA LEU A 8 6.62 -4.83 4.45
C LEU A 8 7.69 -5.90 4.68
N VAL A 9 8.55 -5.69 5.67
CA VAL A 9 9.48 -6.71 6.16
C VAL A 9 8.85 -7.37 7.38
N ASN A 10 8.80 -8.71 7.41
CA ASN A 10 8.28 -9.42 8.57
C ASN A 10 9.22 -9.27 9.78
N PRO A 11 8.82 -8.57 10.85
CA PRO A 11 9.66 -8.38 12.03
C PRO A 11 9.65 -9.59 12.99
N LEU A 12 8.78 -10.58 12.75
CA LEU A 12 8.61 -11.72 13.64
C LEU A 12 9.53 -12.88 13.24
N SER A 13 9.86 -13.72 14.22
CA SER A 13 10.56 -15.00 14.02
C SER A 13 9.64 -16.12 13.47
N VAL A 14 8.38 -15.81 13.20
CA VAL A 14 7.38 -16.75 12.65
C VAL A 14 6.80 -16.22 11.33
N PRO A 15 6.32 -17.10 10.42
CA PRO A 15 5.70 -16.65 9.17
C PRO A 15 4.38 -15.90 9.38
N LEU A 16 4.17 -14.84 8.61
CA LEU A 16 2.89 -14.13 8.51
C LEU A 16 1.98 -14.85 7.51
N THR A 17 0.75 -15.17 7.92
CA THR A 17 -0.18 -15.99 7.16
C THR A 17 -1.56 -15.34 7.06
N GLY A 18 -2.26 -15.55 5.94
CA GLY A 18 -3.58 -14.96 5.72
C GLY A 18 -3.54 -13.44 5.63
N GLY A 19 -2.50 -12.90 5.00
CA GLY A 19 -2.30 -11.46 4.86
C GLY A 19 -3.37 -10.81 3.97
N SER A 20 -3.79 -9.61 4.37
CA SER A 20 -4.67 -8.73 3.60
C SER A 20 -4.08 -7.33 3.62
N LEU A 21 -3.86 -6.77 2.44
CA LEU A 21 -3.42 -5.39 2.26
C LEU A 21 -4.62 -4.56 1.77
N CYS A 22 -4.99 -3.55 2.53
CA CYS A 22 -6.00 -2.56 2.15
C CYS A 22 -5.31 -1.26 1.78
N MET A 23 -5.77 -0.62 0.71
CA MET A 23 -5.25 0.67 0.30
C MET A 23 -6.34 1.67 0.00
N GLU A 24 -6.14 2.88 0.48
CA GLU A 24 -7.09 3.98 0.40
C GLU A 24 -6.35 5.28 0.07
N GLY A 25 -6.99 6.16 -0.71
CA GLY A 25 -6.39 7.43 -1.09
C GLY A 25 -7.42 8.30 -1.82
N PRO A 26 -8.10 9.22 -1.13
CA PRO A 26 -9.18 10.01 -1.72
C PRO A 26 -8.73 10.79 -2.98
N GLY A 27 -9.29 10.42 -4.13
CA GLY A 27 -8.94 11.02 -5.42
C GLY A 27 -7.64 10.48 -6.05
N MET A 28 -7.01 9.49 -5.43
CA MET A 28 -5.79 8.81 -5.89
C MET A 28 -6.08 7.35 -6.25
N VAL A 29 -6.61 6.59 -5.29
CA VAL A 29 -6.80 5.14 -5.36
C VAL A 29 -8.24 4.83 -4.93
N LYS A 30 -8.93 3.96 -5.67
CA LYS A 30 -10.20 3.41 -5.19
C LYS A 30 -9.89 2.46 -4.04
N PRO A 31 -10.65 2.48 -2.92
CA PRO A 31 -10.49 1.49 -1.86
C PRO A 31 -10.42 0.08 -2.45
N SER A 32 -9.31 -0.60 -2.19
CA SER A 32 -9.05 -1.94 -2.72
C SER A 32 -8.36 -2.78 -1.65
N SER A 33 -8.72 -4.07 -1.63
CA SER A 33 -8.13 -5.06 -0.73
C SER A 33 -7.51 -6.16 -1.57
N VAL A 34 -6.23 -6.44 -1.31
CA VAL A 34 -5.43 -7.48 -1.95
C VAL A 34 -5.17 -8.57 -0.92
N LYS A 35 -5.64 -9.79 -1.19
CA LYS A 35 -5.32 -10.96 -0.39
C LYS A 35 -3.95 -11.48 -0.76
N ILE A 36 -3.06 -11.60 0.23
CA ILE A 36 -1.74 -12.21 0.06
C ILE A 36 -1.89 -13.72 0.14
N LYS A 37 -1.65 -14.41 -0.98
CA LYS A 37 -1.82 -15.87 -1.08
C LYS A 37 -0.70 -16.65 -0.41
N LYS A 38 0.52 -16.12 -0.44
CA LYS A 38 1.71 -16.76 0.14
C LYS A 38 1.95 -16.25 1.57
N SER A 39 2.53 -17.08 2.41
CA SER A 39 3.06 -16.62 3.69
C SER A 39 4.30 -15.75 3.49
N ILE A 40 4.54 -14.81 4.40
CA ILE A 40 5.76 -14.00 4.45
C ILE A 40 6.63 -14.57 5.58
N GLY A 41 7.74 -15.21 5.27
CA GLY A 41 8.66 -15.84 6.23
C GLY A 41 9.35 -14.83 7.15
N PRO A 42 10.05 -15.30 8.20
CA PRO A 42 10.81 -14.44 9.11
C PRO A 42 11.84 -13.59 8.36
N ASN A 43 11.87 -12.28 8.62
CA ASN A 43 12.73 -11.30 7.95
C ASN A 43 12.55 -11.20 6.42
N GLU A 44 11.55 -11.87 5.84
CA GLU A 44 11.24 -11.77 4.41
C GLU A 44 10.56 -10.44 4.10
N GLU A 45 10.90 -9.87 2.94
CA GLU A 45 10.27 -8.66 2.42
C GLU A 45 9.16 -9.01 1.43
N PHE A 46 7.97 -8.51 1.70
CA PHE A 46 6.83 -8.49 0.80
C PHE A 46 6.76 -7.16 0.05
N ARG A 47 6.44 -7.23 -1.25
CA ARG A 47 6.25 -6.06 -2.11
C ARG A 47 4.99 -6.20 -2.95
N GLU A 48 4.20 -5.14 -3.02
CA GLU A 48 3.12 -5.02 -4.00
C GLU A 48 3.18 -3.71 -4.74
N THR A 49 3.03 -3.78 -6.06
CA THR A 49 3.02 -2.62 -6.93
C THR A 49 1.59 -2.34 -7.36
N ILE A 50 1.13 -1.11 -7.15
CA ILE A 50 -0.18 -0.66 -7.61
C ILE A 50 -0.04 0.56 -8.49
N GLN A 51 -0.68 0.50 -9.64
CA GLN A 51 -0.77 1.65 -10.54
C GLN A 51 -1.85 2.62 -10.03
N VAL A 52 -1.43 3.86 -9.80
CA VAL A 52 -2.27 4.96 -9.33
C VAL A 52 -2.54 5.93 -10.48
N LYS A 53 -3.81 6.29 -10.63
CA LYS A 53 -4.25 7.33 -11.57
C LYS A 53 -4.95 8.44 -10.80
N PRO A 54 -4.21 9.50 -10.41
CA PRO A 54 -4.78 10.65 -9.73
C PRO A 54 -5.92 11.28 -10.54
N ARG A 55 -6.96 11.71 -9.85
CA ARG A 55 -8.12 12.39 -10.44
C ARG A 55 -8.16 13.88 -10.14
N ARG A 56 -7.38 14.34 -9.15
CA ARG A 56 -7.33 15.72 -8.69
C ARG A 56 -5.91 16.08 -8.31
N ALA A 57 -5.48 17.28 -8.70
CA ALA A 57 -4.22 17.88 -8.27
C ALA A 57 -4.22 18.28 -6.77
N GLY A 58 -3.04 18.65 -6.29
CA GLY A 58 -2.73 19.10 -4.93
C GLY A 58 -2.15 18.01 -4.04
N ARG A 59 -1.88 18.36 -2.77
CA ARG A 59 -1.42 17.43 -1.73
C ARG A 59 -2.48 16.36 -1.46
N ARG A 60 -2.06 15.10 -1.54
CA ARG A 60 -2.90 13.91 -1.33
C ARG A 60 -2.14 12.91 -0.47
N GLU A 61 -2.89 12.02 0.16
CA GLU A 61 -2.36 10.93 0.96
C GLU A 61 -2.79 9.59 0.37
N ILE A 62 -1.90 8.61 0.49
CA ILE A 62 -2.19 7.20 0.26
C ILE A 62 -1.89 6.46 1.56
N ILE A 63 -2.87 5.72 2.03
CA ILE A 63 -2.81 4.93 3.26
C ILE A 63 -2.82 3.46 2.85
N ALA A 64 -1.86 2.69 3.36
CA ALA A 64 -1.78 1.26 3.21
C ALA A 64 -1.88 0.59 4.58
N SER A 65 -2.86 -0.30 4.75
CA SER A 65 -3.11 -1.02 6.00
C SER A 65 -2.98 -2.51 5.77
N PHE A 66 -2.07 -3.14 6.51
CA PHE A 66 -1.81 -4.57 6.46
C PHE A 66 -2.29 -5.27 7.73
N GLN A 67 -2.91 -6.43 7.54
CA GLN A 67 -3.35 -7.32 8.62
C GLN A 67 -3.13 -8.78 8.23
N CYS A 68 -2.80 -9.61 9.21
CA CYS A 68 -2.70 -11.06 9.07
C CYS A 68 -3.02 -11.74 10.42
N LYS A 69 -2.87 -13.06 10.52
CA LYS A 69 -3.15 -13.78 11.78
C LYS A 69 -2.16 -13.43 12.91
N GLN A 70 -0.94 -13.05 12.57
CA GLN A 70 0.15 -12.80 13.52
C GLN A 70 0.38 -11.32 13.82
N LEU A 71 -0.01 -10.43 12.91
CA LEU A 71 0.15 -8.98 13.00
C LEU A 71 -1.15 -8.29 12.63
N CYS A 72 -1.58 -7.38 13.49
CA CYS A 72 -2.70 -6.47 13.22
C CYS A 72 -2.22 -5.02 13.32
N ASN A 73 -3.02 -4.10 12.77
CA ASN A 73 -2.82 -2.65 12.88
C ASN A 73 -1.47 -2.13 12.33
N VAL A 74 -0.97 -2.73 11.25
CA VAL A 74 0.21 -2.21 10.55
C VAL A 74 -0.25 -1.23 9.47
N THR A 75 0.10 0.05 9.61
CA THR A 75 -0.28 1.10 8.65
C THR A 75 0.93 1.89 8.19
N GLY A 76 0.98 2.18 6.90
CA GLY A 76 1.90 3.13 6.29
C GLY A 76 1.14 4.24 5.58
N VAL A 77 1.67 5.46 5.63
CA VAL A 77 1.10 6.63 4.95
C VAL A 77 2.18 7.28 4.12
N VAL A 78 1.83 7.70 2.91
CA VAL A 78 2.69 8.53 2.07
C VAL A 78 1.90 9.72 1.56
N GLU A 79 2.51 10.89 1.65
CA GLU A 79 2.01 12.12 1.04
C GLU A 79 2.59 12.27 -0.36
N VAL A 80 1.73 12.64 -1.30
CA VAL A 80 2.08 12.85 -2.70
C VAL A 80 1.50 14.19 -3.14
N ASP A 81 2.35 15.06 -3.68
CA ASP A 81 1.88 16.28 -4.33
C ASP A 81 1.62 16.01 -5.82
N VAL A 82 0.35 16.11 -6.22
CA VAL A 82 -0.08 15.86 -7.60
C VAL A 82 -0.14 17.18 -8.34
N VAL A 83 0.82 17.40 -9.25
CA VAL A 83 0.83 18.58 -10.11
C VAL A 83 0.01 18.34 -11.38
N ASN A 84 -0.76 19.34 -11.79
CA ASN A 84 -1.34 19.35 -13.13
C ASN A 84 -0.25 19.77 -14.12
N GLU A 85 -0.12 19.03 -15.22
CA GLU A 85 0.60 19.57 -16.38
C GLU A 85 -0.14 20.82 -16.86
N SER A 86 0.53 21.97 -16.78
CA SER A 86 0.06 23.16 -17.45
C SER A 86 0.14 22.88 -18.95
N LYS A 87 -1.00 22.89 -19.64
CA LYS A 87 -1.00 22.94 -21.11
C LYS A 87 -0.43 24.30 -21.49
N ASN A 88 0.82 24.32 -21.90
CA ASN A 88 1.40 25.46 -22.62
C ASN A 88 0.83 25.52 -24.03
#